data_AF-W2ETX7-F1
#
_entry.id   AF-W2ETX7-F1
#
_cell.length_a   1.000
_cell.length_b   1.000
_cell.length_c   1.000
_cell.angle_alpha   90.00
_cell.angle_beta   90.00
_cell.angle_gamma   90.00
#
_symmetry.space_group_name_H-M   'P 1'
#
loop_
_entity.id
_entity.type
_entity.pdbx_description
1 polymer ?
#
loop_
_entity_poly.entity_id
_entity_poly.type
_entity_poly.pdbx_seq_one_letter_code
_entity_poly.pdbx_strand_id
1 'polypeptide(L)'
;MGVSEGPSGAADGAGADGGAPASGRAAAENAAAENAPAEQVAAEQVAAEQVAAGHTTAGHSAGGDERGPDDRPAGELIAAALADTDPDGPRRWQAITTLQGRGDLETFMVARRLCASDAAAERILGADILGELGRDRPFADRTLPVLRYLAASEDDPRVLYSVLIAFGHLRDRRALPSVIELAAHEHPTVRYGVAYALPHVLGRPPDPSGLAALRRLAADEDEDVADWASLGLSLSGLTSDRPSRVEATGSAASGEIDDLGGEVLDS
;
A
#
# COMPACT_ATOMS: atom_id res chain seq x y z
N MET A 1 18.78 -32.10 67.54
CA MET A 1 18.25 -33.34 66.95
C MET A 1 16.74 -33.18 66.81
N GLY A 2 16.15 -33.54 65.65
CA GLY A 2 14.70 -33.53 65.38
C GLY A 2 14.17 -32.14 64.99
N VAL A 3 13.55 -31.81 63.84
CA VAL A 3 12.61 -32.51 62.91
C VAL A 3 11.53 -33.28 63.68
N SER A 4 10.21 -33.26 63.42
CA SER A 4 9.35 -32.83 62.33
C SER A 4 7.89 -32.92 62.84
N GLU A 5 6.96 -32.30 62.11
CA GLU A 5 5.53 -32.67 61.93
C GLU A 5 4.46 -32.33 62.99
N GLY A 6 3.59 -31.38 62.59
CA GLY A 6 2.15 -31.42 62.85
C GLY A 6 1.40 -31.97 61.62
N PRO A 7 0.19 -32.54 61.79
CA PRO A 7 -0.34 -33.53 60.87
C PRO A 7 -1.19 -33.00 59.70
N SER A 8 -1.18 -33.86 58.69
CA SER A 8 -1.96 -34.00 57.46
C SER A 8 -3.44 -34.34 57.67
N GLY A 9 -4.26 -34.00 56.65
CA GLY A 9 -5.48 -34.73 56.25
C GLY A 9 -6.77 -33.88 56.23
N ALA A 10 -7.20 -33.37 55.08
CA ALA A 10 -8.13 -34.00 54.10
C ALA A 10 -9.61 -33.84 54.52
N ALA A 11 -10.62 -33.57 53.68
CA ALA A 11 -10.77 -33.32 52.24
C ALA A 11 -12.20 -32.75 52.01
N ASP A 12 -12.42 -32.26 50.78
CA ASP A 12 -13.66 -32.20 50.01
C ASP A 12 -14.87 -31.34 50.42
N GLY A 13 -15.40 -30.61 49.42
CA GLY A 13 -16.83 -30.28 49.36
C GLY A 13 -17.23 -28.93 48.76
N ALA A 14 -17.27 -28.86 47.42
CA ALA A 14 -18.28 -28.21 46.57
C ALA A 14 -18.94 -26.85 46.96
N GLY A 15 -18.87 -25.91 46.01
CA GLY A 15 -20.01 -25.05 45.63
C GLY A 15 -19.93 -23.57 46.03
N ALA A 16 -19.51 -22.72 45.08
CA ALA A 16 -19.95 -21.33 45.02
C ALA A 16 -19.88 -20.81 43.57
N ASP A 17 -21.07 -20.74 42.98
CA ASP A 17 -21.41 -20.04 41.75
C ASP A 17 -21.57 -18.53 42.02
N GLY A 18 -21.42 -17.70 40.98
CA GLY A 18 -21.95 -16.35 40.92
C GLY A 18 -21.00 -15.19 41.26
N GLY A 19 -20.24 -14.73 40.27
CA GLY A 19 -19.49 -13.47 40.37
C GLY A 19 -18.78 -13.08 39.08
N ALA A 20 -19.52 -12.81 38.00
CA ALA A 20 -18.97 -12.20 36.80
C ALA A 20 -18.51 -10.75 37.08
N PRO A 21 -17.41 -10.30 36.46
CA PRO A 21 -17.39 -8.95 35.93
C PRO A 21 -17.12 -8.93 34.43
N ALA A 22 -17.93 -8.11 33.78
CA ALA A 22 -17.91 -7.70 32.39
C ALA A 22 -16.49 -7.56 31.77
N SER A 23 -16.18 -8.47 30.85
CA SER A 23 -15.21 -8.25 29.77
C SER A 23 -15.96 -8.41 28.46
N GLY A 24 -16.28 -7.29 27.82
CA GLY A 24 -17.07 -7.30 26.59
C GLY A 24 -17.46 -5.91 26.14
N ARG A 25 -16.51 -4.96 26.10
CA ARG A 25 -16.74 -3.66 25.45
C ARG A 25 -15.51 -2.81 25.11
N ALA A 26 -14.31 -3.38 25.06
CA ALA A 26 -13.08 -2.61 24.74
C ALA A 26 -12.21 -3.25 23.64
N ALA A 27 -12.71 -4.25 22.92
CA ALA A 27 -11.99 -4.93 21.84
C ALA A 27 -12.70 -4.82 20.46
N ALA A 28 -13.64 -3.89 20.32
CA ALA A 28 -14.49 -3.78 19.11
C ALA A 28 -14.49 -2.39 18.44
N GLU A 29 -13.62 -1.46 18.86
CA GLU A 29 -13.57 -0.10 18.29
C GLU A 29 -12.38 0.17 17.36
N ASN A 30 -11.55 -0.84 17.05
CA ASN A 30 -10.37 -0.66 16.18
C ASN A 30 -10.42 -1.44 14.85
N ALA A 31 -11.61 -1.92 14.47
CA ALA A 31 -11.83 -2.72 13.26
C ALA A 31 -12.71 -2.03 12.21
N ALA A 32 -12.83 -0.70 12.25
CA ALA A 32 -13.73 0.07 11.38
C ALA A 32 -13.01 1.16 10.56
N ALA A 33 -11.73 0.99 10.27
CA ALA A 33 -10.98 1.80 9.32
C ALA A 33 -10.47 1.00 8.10
N GLU A 34 -11.06 -0.19 7.87
CA GLU A 34 -10.92 -0.93 6.60
C GLU A 34 -12.02 -0.46 5.63
N ASN A 35 -11.65 -0.26 4.37
CA ASN A 35 -12.44 0.27 3.25
C ASN A 35 -12.60 1.79 3.14
N ALA A 36 -11.53 2.47 2.72
CA ALA A 36 -11.64 3.51 1.70
C ALA A 36 -11.15 2.91 0.36
N PRO A 37 -11.83 3.12 -0.77
CA PRO A 37 -11.64 2.31 -1.98
C PRO A 37 -10.35 2.69 -2.71
N ALA A 38 -9.55 1.67 -3.06
CA ALA A 38 -8.36 1.77 -3.90
C ALA A 38 -8.60 2.45 -5.28
N GLU A 39 -9.86 2.67 -5.67
CA GLU A 39 -10.26 3.33 -6.92
C GLU A 39 -9.79 4.79 -7.03
N GLN A 40 -9.67 5.52 -5.92
CA GLN A 40 -9.35 6.96 -5.98
C GLN A 40 -7.86 7.23 -6.21
N VAL A 41 -6.99 6.37 -5.66
CA VAL A 41 -5.54 6.45 -5.83
C VAL A 41 -5.12 6.01 -7.24
N ALA A 42 -5.83 5.02 -7.80
CA ALA A 42 -5.63 4.59 -9.18
C ALA A 42 -6.07 5.65 -10.21
N ALA A 43 -7.17 6.37 -9.97
CA ALA A 43 -7.69 7.38 -10.90
C ALA A 43 -6.75 8.59 -11.05
N GLU A 44 -6.13 9.06 -9.97
CA GLU A 44 -5.21 10.20 -10.01
C GLU A 44 -3.85 9.83 -10.62
N GLN A 45 -3.40 8.58 -10.43
CA GLN A 45 -2.13 8.08 -10.97
C GLN A 45 -2.20 7.68 -12.46
N VAL A 46 -3.34 7.14 -12.92
CA VAL A 46 -3.61 6.93 -14.35
C VAL A 46 -3.67 8.27 -15.10
N ALA A 47 -4.18 9.32 -14.45
CA ALA A 47 -4.18 10.67 -15.03
C ALA A 47 -2.74 11.24 -15.15
N ALA A 48 -1.87 11.00 -14.15
CA ALA A 48 -0.47 11.44 -14.20
C ALA A 48 0.33 10.75 -15.32
N GLU A 49 0.04 9.48 -15.63
CA GLU A 49 0.70 8.73 -16.70
C GLU A 49 0.20 9.14 -18.10
N GLN A 50 -1.07 9.53 -18.25
CA GLN A 50 -1.62 10.05 -19.51
C GLN A 50 -1.09 11.44 -19.87
N VAL A 51 -0.73 12.27 -18.89
CA VAL A 51 -0.11 13.59 -19.14
C VAL A 51 1.32 13.45 -19.71
N ALA A 52 2.02 12.33 -19.44
CA ALA A 52 3.35 12.05 -19.98
C ALA A 52 3.32 11.50 -21.43
N ALA A 53 2.19 10.96 -21.89
CA ALA A 53 2.00 10.42 -23.24
C ALA A 53 1.07 11.34 -24.05
N GLY A 54 1.64 12.43 -24.57
CA GLY A 54 0.93 13.56 -25.19
C GLY A 54 -0.35 13.25 -25.98
N HIS A 55 -1.46 13.83 -25.51
CA HIS A 55 -2.58 14.29 -26.35
C HIS A 55 -3.21 15.55 -25.76
N THR A 56 -3.16 16.62 -26.54
CA THR A 56 -3.87 17.88 -26.31
C THR A 56 -5.37 17.66 -26.50
N THR A 57 -6.18 17.98 -25.49
CA THR A 57 -7.50 18.59 -25.72
C THR A 57 -7.87 19.53 -24.59
N ALA A 58 -8.47 20.64 -24.99
CA ALA A 58 -8.60 21.89 -24.26
C ALA A 58 -9.60 21.87 -23.10
N GLY A 59 -9.26 22.67 -22.08
CA GLY A 59 -10.15 23.71 -21.57
C GLY A 59 -11.01 23.32 -20.38
N HIS A 60 -10.48 23.50 -19.18
CA HIS A 60 -11.25 24.03 -18.05
C HIS A 60 -10.36 24.99 -17.25
N SER A 61 -10.67 26.28 -17.36
CA SER A 61 -10.10 27.35 -16.56
C SER A 61 -10.46 27.14 -15.09
N ALA A 62 -9.46 26.93 -14.25
CA ALA A 62 -9.53 27.17 -12.82
C ALA A 62 -8.26 27.93 -12.42
N GLY A 63 -8.45 29.05 -11.72
CA GLY A 63 -7.47 30.10 -11.51
C GLY A 63 -6.11 29.59 -11.04
N GLY A 64 -5.07 29.91 -11.81
CA GLY A 64 -3.70 29.77 -11.39
C GLY A 64 -3.46 30.66 -10.18
N ASP A 65 -3.34 30.02 -9.03
CA ASP A 65 -2.69 30.61 -7.89
C ASP A 65 -1.22 30.80 -8.26
N GLU A 66 -0.82 32.02 -8.65
CA GLU A 66 0.57 32.41 -8.81
C GLU A 66 1.28 32.49 -7.44
N ARG A 67 1.12 31.45 -6.61
CA ARG A 67 1.96 31.25 -5.43
C ARG A 67 3.34 30.85 -5.94
N GLY A 68 4.31 31.75 -5.75
CA GLY A 68 5.72 31.43 -5.95
C GLY A 68 6.13 30.16 -5.18
N PRO A 69 7.34 29.63 -5.43
CA PRO A 69 7.82 28.45 -4.73
C PRO A 69 7.62 28.60 -3.22
N ASP A 70 7.04 27.58 -2.59
CA ASP A 70 6.81 27.59 -1.15
C ASP A 70 8.15 27.50 -0.43
N ASP A 71 8.62 28.66 0.02
CA ASP A 71 9.93 28.88 0.65
C ASP A 71 9.94 28.59 2.16
N ARG A 72 8.87 28.00 2.73
CA ARG A 72 8.83 27.62 4.15
C ARG A 72 10.02 26.72 4.52
N PRO A 73 10.66 26.85 5.69
CA PRO A 73 11.76 25.96 6.06
C PRO A 73 11.30 24.49 6.10
N ALA A 74 12.20 23.54 5.81
CA ALA A 74 11.83 22.13 5.69
C ALA A 74 11.14 21.59 6.95
N GLY A 75 11.55 22.05 8.14
CA GLY A 75 10.93 21.70 9.41
C GLY A 75 9.46 22.13 9.54
N GLU A 76 9.07 23.28 8.98
CA GLU A 76 7.67 23.73 8.98
C GLU A 76 6.80 22.89 8.03
N LEU A 77 7.34 22.53 6.86
CA LEU A 77 6.66 21.63 5.92
C LEU A 77 6.46 20.24 6.53
N ILE A 78 7.47 19.73 7.23
CA ILE A 78 7.38 18.45 7.95
C ILE A 78 6.34 18.52 9.07
N ALA A 79 6.35 19.57 9.88
CA ALA A 79 5.35 19.76 10.92
C ALA A 79 3.93 19.85 10.33
N ALA A 80 3.76 20.54 9.20
CA ALA A 80 2.49 20.61 8.49
C ALA A 80 2.04 19.24 7.94
N ALA A 81 2.97 18.44 7.42
CA ALA A 81 2.70 17.11 6.93
C ALA A 81 2.31 16.13 8.04
N LEU A 82 2.99 16.20 9.20
CA LEU A 82 2.69 15.34 10.36
C LEU A 82 1.42 15.76 11.11
N ALA A 83 1.02 17.03 11.02
CA ALA A 83 -0.20 17.54 11.66
C ALA A 83 -1.47 17.11 10.92
N ASP A 84 -1.37 16.76 9.63
CA ASP A 84 -2.46 16.23 8.84
C ASP A 84 -2.38 14.69 8.84
N THR A 85 -3.20 14.06 9.69
CA THR A 85 -3.14 12.61 9.93
C THR A 85 -3.82 11.78 8.85
N ASP A 86 -4.55 12.43 7.94
CA ASP A 86 -5.12 11.77 6.77
C ASP A 86 -4.00 11.40 5.79
N PRO A 87 -3.80 10.10 5.46
CA PRO A 87 -2.81 9.68 4.47
C PRO A 87 -2.96 10.38 3.12
N ASP A 88 -4.20 10.71 2.73
CA ASP A 88 -4.55 11.41 1.48
C ASP A 88 -4.85 12.90 1.71
N GLY A 89 -4.53 13.41 2.91
CA GLY A 89 -4.80 14.77 3.32
C GLY A 89 -4.12 15.79 2.39
N PRO A 90 -4.86 16.79 1.87
CA PRO A 90 -4.31 17.75 0.91
C PRO A 90 -3.19 18.61 1.52
N ARG A 91 -3.24 18.90 2.83
CA ARG A 91 -2.16 19.65 3.49
C ARG A 91 -0.91 18.79 3.61
N ARG A 92 -1.07 17.50 3.90
CA ARG A 92 0.03 16.52 3.91
C ARG A 92 0.74 16.46 2.57
N TRP A 93 0.00 16.18 1.49
CA TRP A 93 0.57 16.01 0.16
C TRP A 93 1.13 17.29 -0.43
N GLN A 94 0.53 18.46 -0.13
CA GLN A 94 1.13 19.75 -0.50
C GLN A 94 2.54 19.89 0.09
N ALA A 95 2.71 19.62 1.39
CA ALA A 95 4.01 19.74 2.03
C ALA A 95 5.04 18.73 1.49
N ILE A 96 4.63 17.48 1.27
CA ILE A 96 5.48 16.43 0.68
C ILE A 96 5.93 16.83 -0.73
N THR A 97 5.02 17.29 -1.57
CA THR A 97 5.31 17.71 -2.95
C THR A 97 6.29 18.87 -2.98
N THR A 98 6.13 19.86 -2.09
CA THR A 98 7.08 20.96 -1.93
C THR A 98 8.47 20.44 -1.54
N LEU A 99 8.57 19.53 -0.57
CA LEU A 99 9.85 18.95 -0.14
C LEU A 99 10.52 18.13 -1.26
N GLN A 100 9.76 17.26 -1.93
CA GLN A 100 10.23 16.48 -3.06
C GLN A 100 10.74 17.39 -4.19
N GLY A 101 10.04 18.49 -4.47
CA GLY A 101 10.42 19.46 -5.50
C GLY A 101 11.74 20.18 -5.26
N ARG A 102 12.20 20.31 -4.00
CA ARG A 102 13.44 21.03 -3.67
C ARG A 102 14.70 20.34 -4.19
N GLY A 103 14.76 19.02 -4.05
CA GLY A 103 15.92 18.24 -4.47
C GLY A 103 17.24 18.78 -3.89
N ASP A 104 17.25 19.19 -2.62
CA ASP A 104 18.42 19.71 -1.92
C ASP A 104 18.94 18.79 -0.80
N LEU A 105 20.17 19.05 -0.35
CA LEU A 105 20.84 18.23 0.66
C LEU A 105 20.18 18.35 2.05
N GLU A 106 19.63 19.52 2.38
CA GLU A 106 18.94 19.73 3.66
C GLU A 106 17.73 18.80 3.76
N THR A 107 16.87 18.81 2.75
CA THR A 107 15.67 17.98 2.65
C THR A 107 16.05 16.50 2.69
N PHE A 108 17.09 16.08 1.96
CA PHE A 108 17.60 14.71 2.05
C PHE A 108 18.01 14.32 3.48
N MET A 109 18.78 15.19 4.16
CA MET A 109 19.27 14.88 5.51
C MET A 109 18.16 14.77 6.53
N VAL A 110 17.12 15.62 6.41
CA VAL A 110 15.96 15.57 7.31
C VAL A 110 15.09 14.36 7.01
N ALA A 111 14.78 14.08 5.74
CA ALA A 111 14.00 12.89 5.36
C ALA A 111 14.69 11.58 5.80
N ARG A 112 16.01 11.49 5.64
CA ARG A 112 16.80 10.36 6.18
C ARG A 112 16.69 10.24 7.71
N ARG A 113 16.63 11.36 8.44
CA ARG A 113 16.46 11.33 9.90
C ARG A 113 15.07 10.84 10.28
N LEU A 114 14.04 11.27 9.57
CA LEU A 114 12.66 10.80 9.76
C LEU A 114 12.56 9.28 9.56
N CYS A 115 13.24 8.72 8.56
CA CYS A 115 13.35 7.27 8.35
C CYS A 115 13.96 6.50 9.53
N ALA A 116 14.71 7.16 10.41
CA ALA A 116 15.33 6.55 11.59
C ALA A 116 14.59 6.89 12.90
N SER A 117 13.40 7.50 12.82
CA SER A 117 12.59 7.85 13.98
C SER A 117 11.90 6.64 14.60
N ASP A 118 11.60 6.71 15.90
CA ASP A 118 10.78 5.72 16.60
C ASP A 118 9.29 5.79 16.19
N ALA A 119 8.84 6.93 15.65
CA ALA A 119 7.46 7.11 15.21
C ALA A 119 7.23 6.62 13.77
N ALA A 120 6.29 5.68 13.59
CA ALA A 120 5.95 5.15 12.26
C ALA A 120 5.51 6.24 11.27
N ALA A 121 4.74 7.24 11.73
CA ALA A 121 4.30 8.36 10.89
C ALA A 121 5.48 9.19 10.35
N GLU A 122 6.53 9.36 11.14
CA GLU A 122 7.75 10.03 10.68
C GLU A 122 8.50 9.16 9.67
N ARG A 123 8.63 7.84 9.92
CA ARG A 123 9.28 6.94 8.97
C ARG A 123 8.58 6.89 7.61
N ILE A 124 7.25 6.83 7.61
CA ILE A 124 6.39 6.96 6.41
C ILE A 124 6.72 8.26 5.67
N LEU A 125 6.65 9.41 6.37
CA LEU A 125 6.94 10.70 5.76
C LEU A 125 8.37 10.78 5.16
N GLY A 126 9.36 10.23 5.87
CA GLY A 126 10.73 10.14 5.38
C GLY A 126 10.83 9.35 4.07
N ALA A 127 10.18 8.18 3.99
CA ALA A 127 10.16 7.36 2.79
C ALA A 127 9.45 8.05 1.61
N ASP A 128 8.28 8.67 1.86
CA ASP A 128 7.52 9.41 0.85
C ASP A 128 8.33 10.55 0.25
N ILE A 129 8.99 11.36 1.08
CA ILE A 129 9.86 12.46 0.61
C ILE A 129 11.03 11.91 -0.22
N LEU A 130 11.66 10.82 0.23
CA LEU A 130 12.85 10.27 -0.40
C LEU A 130 12.58 9.63 -1.78
N GLY A 131 11.41 9.04 -2.01
CA GLY A 131 11.06 8.35 -3.25
C GLY A 131 11.09 9.24 -4.50
N GLU A 132 10.78 10.52 -4.34
CA GLU A 132 10.72 11.51 -5.43
C GLU A 132 11.57 12.77 -5.18
N LEU A 133 12.63 12.65 -4.38
CA LEU A 133 13.46 13.80 -4.03
C LEU A 133 14.25 14.36 -5.24
N GLY A 134 13.74 15.47 -5.77
CA GLY A 134 14.28 16.25 -6.88
C GLY A 134 13.88 15.73 -8.26
N ARG A 135 13.60 16.64 -9.21
CA ARG A 135 13.15 16.30 -10.58
C ARG A 135 14.09 15.34 -11.33
N ASP A 136 15.41 15.52 -11.18
CA ASP A 136 16.44 14.66 -11.81
C ASP A 136 17.02 13.62 -10.84
N ARG A 137 16.39 13.47 -9.67
CA ARG A 137 16.78 12.51 -8.62
C ARG A 137 18.27 12.55 -8.25
N PRO A 138 18.83 13.73 -7.92
CA PRO A 138 20.25 13.88 -7.59
C PRO A 138 20.70 13.06 -6.37
N PHE A 139 19.74 12.57 -5.57
CA PHE A 139 20.00 11.78 -4.36
C PHE A 139 19.69 10.28 -4.51
N ALA A 140 19.34 9.77 -5.70
CA ALA A 140 18.96 8.36 -5.87
C ALA A 140 19.97 7.38 -5.25
N ASP A 141 21.27 7.58 -5.49
CA ASP A 141 22.35 6.74 -4.92
C ASP A 141 22.44 6.80 -3.39
N ARG A 142 22.01 7.91 -2.77
CA ARG A 142 21.99 8.06 -1.31
C ARG A 142 20.68 7.60 -0.70
N THR A 143 19.58 7.71 -1.44
CA THR A 143 18.25 7.28 -1.02
C THR A 143 18.16 5.77 -0.98
N LEU A 144 18.63 5.08 -2.03
CA LEU A 144 18.44 3.64 -2.16
C LEU A 144 18.94 2.84 -0.94
N PRO A 145 20.15 3.08 -0.38
CA PRO A 145 20.61 2.38 0.82
C PRO A 145 19.71 2.61 2.05
N VAL A 146 19.11 3.80 2.19
CA VAL A 146 18.21 4.12 3.31
C VAL A 146 16.92 3.31 3.20
N LEU A 147 16.30 3.31 2.03
CA LEU A 147 15.07 2.55 1.79
C LEU A 147 15.30 1.03 1.88
N ARG A 148 16.46 0.54 1.41
CA ARG A 148 16.83 -0.89 1.56
C ARG A 148 17.05 -1.30 3.00
N TYR A 149 17.59 -0.41 3.84
CA TYR A 149 17.70 -0.66 5.28
C TYR A 149 16.32 -0.77 5.90
N LEU A 150 15.43 0.20 5.66
CA LEU A 150 14.05 0.16 6.15
C LEU A 150 13.32 -1.11 5.72
N ALA A 151 13.38 -1.47 4.43
CA ALA A 151 12.73 -2.67 3.91
C ALA A 151 13.16 -3.96 4.61
N ALA A 152 14.39 -4.00 5.15
CA ALA A 152 14.95 -5.19 5.79
C ALA A 152 14.76 -5.22 7.32
N SER A 153 14.41 -4.09 7.96
CA SER A 153 14.36 -3.96 9.41
C SER A 153 13.02 -3.50 9.97
N GLU A 154 12.07 -3.15 9.11
CA GLU A 154 10.78 -2.60 9.50
C GLU A 154 9.72 -3.68 9.61
N ASP A 155 8.86 -3.54 10.63
CA ASP A 155 7.74 -4.44 10.88
C ASP A 155 6.38 -3.77 10.59
N ASP A 156 6.27 -2.43 10.64
CA ASP A 156 5.01 -1.73 10.37
C ASP A 156 4.65 -1.82 8.87
N PRO A 157 3.52 -2.48 8.51
CA PRO A 157 3.11 -2.66 7.12
C PRO A 157 2.92 -1.36 6.34
N ARG A 158 2.54 -0.27 7.03
CA ARG A 158 2.33 1.05 6.40
C ARG A 158 3.65 1.71 6.05
N VAL A 159 4.68 1.53 6.89
CA VAL A 159 6.03 2.01 6.58
C VAL A 159 6.60 1.22 5.40
N LEU A 160 6.47 -0.12 5.41
CA LEU A 160 6.89 -0.98 4.31
C LEU A 160 6.18 -0.62 2.99
N TYR A 161 4.88 -0.32 3.04
CA TYR A 161 4.13 0.19 1.90
C TYR A 161 4.77 1.45 1.32
N SER A 162 4.99 2.51 2.13
CA SER A 162 5.64 3.73 1.66
C SER A 162 7.05 3.49 1.08
N VAL A 163 7.82 2.57 1.67
CA VAL A 163 9.14 2.18 1.14
C VAL A 163 9.02 1.52 -0.23
N LEU A 164 8.04 0.65 -0.44
CA LEU A 164 7.78 -0.02 -1.72
C LEU A 164 7.31 0.97 -2.79
N ILE A 165 6.40 1.89 -2.44
CA ILE A 165 6.02 3.00 -3.31
C ILE A 165 7.25 3.82 -3.70
N ALA A 166 8.10 4.18 -2.73
CA ALA A 166 9.34 4.90 -2.97
C ALA A 166 10.31 4.14 -3.90
N PHE A 167 10.43 2.80 -3.78
CA PHE A 167 11.20 2.00 -4.75
C PHE A 167 10.62 2.07 -6.16
N GLY A 168 9.29 1.97 -6.29
CA GLY A 168 8.59 2.08 -7.57
C GLY A 168 8.82 3.44 -8.23
N HIS A 169 8.75 4.52 -7.44
CA HIS A 169 9.13 5.84 -7.91
C HIS A 169 10.60 5.86 -8.33
N LEU A 170 11.53 5.39 -7.49
CA LEU A 170 12.98 5.39 -7.72
C LEU A 170 13.41 4.69 -9.03
N ARG A 171 12.67 3.67 -9.47
CA ARG A 171 12.94 2.92 -10.71
C ARG A 171 14.37 2.39 -10.78
N ASP A 172 14.96 2.09 -9.63
CA ASP A 172 16.32 1.58 -9.53
C ASP A 172 16.29 0.06 -9.37
N ARG A 173 16.79 -0.66 -10.38
CA ARG A 173 16.85 -2.12 -10.39
C ARG A 173 17.62 -2.71 -9.19
N ARG A 174 18.52 -1.95 -8.56
CA ARG A 174 19.22 -2.39 -7.34
C ARG A 174 18.29 -2.57 -6.12
N ALA A 175 17.04 -2.09 -6.20
CA ALA A 175 15.99 -2.34 -5.20
C ALA A 175 15.30 -3.71 -5.37
N LEU A 176 15.42 -4.35 -6.55
CA LEU A 176 14.68 -5.57 -6.89
C LEU A 176 14.80 -6.68 -5.82
N PRO A 177 15.97 -7.00 -5.23
CA PRO A 177 16.05 -8.02 -4.19
C PRO A 177 15.17 -7.71 -2.98
N SER A 178 15.20 -6.47 -2.48
CA SER A 178 14.37 -6.04 -1.34
C SER A 178 12.88 -6.08 -1.66
N VAL A 179 12.50 -5.75 -2.90
CA VAL A 179 11.09 -5.83 -3.34
C VAL A 179 10.62 -7.29 -3.40
N ILE A 180 11.45 -8.21 -3.90
CA ILE A 180 11.11 -9.65 -3.98
C ILE A 180 10.98 -10.28 -2.60
N GLU A 181 11.84 -9.90 -1.64
CA GLU A 181 11.81 -10.41 -0.27
C GLU A 181 10.45 -10.18 0.41
N LEU A 182 9.77 -9.08 0.09
CA LEU A 182 8.46 -8.72 0.64
C LEU A 182 7.27 -9.30 -0.14
N ALA A 183 7.50 -10.02 -1.24
CA ALA A 183 6.43 -10.49 -2.15
C ALA A 183 5.50 -11.56 -1.56
N ALA A 184 5.82 -12.12 -0.40
CA ALA A 184 5.01 -13.11 0.30
C ALA A 184 4.64 -12.65 1.72
N HIS A 185 4.69 -11.33 1.97
CA HIS A 185 4.37 -10.76 3.27
C HIS A 185 2.92 -11.04 3.67
N GLU A 186 2.66 -11.24 4.97
CA GLU A 186 1.34 -11.63 5.48
C GLU A 186 0.27 -10.55 5.22
N HIS A 187 0.67 -9.27 5.31
CA HIS A 187 -0.22 -8.15 5.10
C HIS A 187 -0.42 -7.83 3.60
N PRO A 188 -1.67 -7.77 3.10
CA PRO A 188 -1.96 -7.48 1.69
C PRO A 188 -1.46 -6.09 1.27
N THR A 189 -1.48 -5.10 2.16
CA THR A 189 -0.93 -3.75 1.88
C THR A 189 0.54 -3.80 1.45
N VAL A 190 1.35 -4.68 2.05
CA VAL A 190 2.76 -4.83 1.66
C VAL A 190 2.86 -5.55 0.31
N ARG A 191 2.07 -6.61 0.10
CA ARG A 191 2.03 -7.33 -1.18
C ARG A 191 1.57 -6.44 -2.33
N TYR A 192 0.63 -5.54 -2.09
CA TYR A 192 0.20 -4.49 -3.02
C TYR A 192 1.37 -3.58 -3.37
N GLY A 193 2.11 -3.08 -2.36
CA GLY A 193 3.30 -2.26 -2.59
C GLY A 193 4.34 -2.98 -3.46
N VAL A 194 4.50 -4.30 -3.29
CA VAL A 194 5.37 -5.12 -4.14
C VAL A 194 4.82 -5.21 -5.57
N ALA A 195 3.52 -5.44 -5.74
CA ALA A 195 2.87 -5.48 -7.05
C ALA A 195 3.05 -4.15 -7.81
N TYR A 196 2.97 -3.02 -7.11
CA TYR A 196 3.27 -1.70 -7.64
C TYR A 196 4.75 -1.54 -8.00
N ALA A 197 5.67 -1.88 -7.09
CA ALA A 197 7.09 -1.60 -7.26
C ALA A 197 7.75 -2.46 -8.35
N LEU A 198 7.37 -3.74 -8.47
CA LEU A 198 8.04 -4.71 -9.33
C LEU A 198 8.17 -4.24 -10.79
N PRO A 199 7.10 -3.86 -11.51
CA PRO A 199 7.19 -3.40 -12.91
C PRO A 199 8.23 -2.30 -13.15
N HIS A 200 8.46 -1.46 -12.14
CA HIS A 200 9.40 -0.34 -12.20
C HIS A 200 10.87 -0.74 -11.98
N VAL A 201 11.13 -1.90 -11.37
CA VAL A 201 12.47 -2.36 -10.99
C VAL A 201 12.92 -3.68 -11.65
N LEU A 202 12.07 -4.30 -12.48
CA LEU A 202 12.40 -5.54 -13.22
C LEU A 202 13.59 -5.40 -14.18
N GLY A 203 13.80 -4.21 -14.73
CA GLY A 203 14.78 -3.96 -15.78
C GLY A 203 14.31 -4.38 -17.17
N ARG A 204 15.19 -4.20 -18.16
CA ARG A 204 14.97 -4.60 -19.57
C ARG A 204 16.20 -5.35 -20.09
N PRO A 205 16.12 -6.66 -20.39
CA PRO A 205 14.92 -7.52 -20.24
C PRO A 205 14.52 -7.71 -18.76
N PRO A 206 13.26 -8.09 -18.48
CA PRO A 206 12.77 -8.32 -17.13
C PRO A 206 13.55 -9.41 -16.39
N ASP A 207 13.85 -9.18 -15.11
CA ASP A 207 14.46 -10.18 -14.24
C ASP A 207 13.50 -11.39 -14.03
N PRO A 208 13.95 -12.64 -14.25
CA PRO A 208 13.09 -13.81 -14.10
C PRO A 208 12.49 -13.98 -12.70
N SER A 209 13.24 -13.63 -11.66
CA SER A 209 12.79 -13.82 -10.26
C SER A 209 11.71 -12.81 -9.91
N GLY A 210 11.90 -11.55 -10.31
CA GLY A 210 10.88 -10.51 -10.13
C GLY A 210 9.63 -10.81 -10.93
N LEU A 211 9.78 -11.31 -12.16
CA LEU A 211 8.64 -11.68 -12.99
C LEU A 211 7.85 -12.86 -12.39
N ALA A 212 8.54 -13.85 -11.83
CA ALA A 212 7.90 -14.96 -11.13
C ALA A 212 7.14 -14.48 -9.88
N ALA A 213 7.70 -13.52 -9.13
CA ALA A 213 7.01 -12.89 -8.00
C ALA A 213 5.75 -12.14 -8.45
N LEU A 214 5.83 -11.34 -9.51
CA LEU A 214 4.69 -10.60 -10.05
C LEU A 214 3.57 -11.52 -10.55
N ARG A 215 3.92 -12.64 -11.20
CA ARG A 215 2.94 -13.66 -11.61
C ARG A 215 2.24 -14.32 -10.43
N ARG A 216 2.95 -14.54 -9.32
CA ARG A 216 2.35 -15.08 -8.10
C ARG A 216 1.34 -14.08 -7.51
N LEU A 217 1.72 -12.81 -7.45
CA LEU A 217 0.85 -11.73 -6.97
C LEU A 217 -0.38 -11.55 -7.87
N ALA A 218 -0.29 -11.80 -9.17
CA ALA A 218 -1.48 -11.76 -10.06
C ALA A 218 -2.53 -12.84 -9.74
N ALA A 219 -2.17 -13.83 -8.91
CA ALA A 219 -3.05 -14.86 -8.37
C ALA A 219 -3.22 -14.73 -6.84
N ASP A 220 -2.94 -13.55 -6.27
CA ASP A 220 -3.15 -13.27 -4.85
C ASP A 220 -4.64 -13.43 -4.46
N GLU A 221 -4.87 -13.72 -3.19
CA GLU A 221 -6.22 -13.83 -2.62
C GLU A 221 -6.90 -12.47 -2.46
N ASP A 222 -6.09 -11.43 -2.27
CA ASP A 222 -6.53 -10.05 -2.22
C ASP A 222 -6.72 -9.52 -3.65
N GLU A 223 -7.92 -9.03 -3.95
CA GLU A 223 -8.27 -8.61 -5.32
C GLU A 223 -7.46 -7.40 -5.79
N ASP A 224 -7.18 -6.43 -4.91
CA ASP A 224 -6.42 -5.23 -5.26
C ASP A 224 -4.97 -5.59 -5.59
N VAL A 225 -4.36 -6.51 -4.83
CA VAL A 225 -3.02 -7.05 -5.12
C VAL A 225 -3.00 -7.75 -6.48
N ALA A 226 -4.00 -8.60 -6.74
CA ALA A 226 -4.09 -9.38 -7.97
C ALA A 226 -4.28 -8.51 -9.22
N ASP A 227 -5.13 -7.48 -9.12
CA ASP A 227 -5.42 -6.56 -10.22
C ASP A 227 -4.20 -5.70 -10.56
N TRP A 228 -3.52 -5.14 -9.55
CA TRP A 228 -2.29 -4.37 -9.78
C TRP A 228 -1.15 -5.21 -10.35
N ALA A 229 -0.97 -6.43 -9.86
CA ALA A 229 0.04 -7.33 -10.40
C ALA A 229 -0.27 -7.73 -11.86
N SER A 230 -1.55 -7.94 -12.19
CA SER A 230 -2.00 -8.23 -13.55
C SER A 230 -1.78 -7.06 -14.51
N LEU A 231 -2.03 -5.82 -14.05
CA LEU A 231 -1.68 -4.61 -14.78
C LEU A 231 -0.16 -4.53 -15.00
N GLY A 232 0.63 -4.77 -13.96
CA GLY A 232 2.09 -4.76 -14.02
C GLY A 232 2.69 -5.75 -15.03
N LEU A 233 2.11 -6.96 -15.12
CA LEU A 233 2.48 -7.95 -16.15
C LEU A 233 2.20 -7.39 -17.55
N SER A 234 1.00 -6.83 -17.75
CA SER A 234 0.56 -6.27 -19.03
C SER A 234 1.48 -5.14 -19.49
N LEU A 235 1.84 -4.22 -18.60
CA LEU A 235 2.79 -3.13 -18.84
C LEU A 235 4.21 -3.63 -19.14
N SER A 236 4.58 -4.80 -18.61
CA SER A 236 5.85 -5.47 -18.89
C SER A 236 5.85 -6.23 -20.23
N GLY A 237 4.78 -6.13 -21.01
CA GLY A 237 4.61 -6.81 -22.30
C GLY A 237 4.27 -8.29 -22.17
N LEU A 238 3.75 -8.71 -21.02
CA LEU A 238 3.42 -10.09 -20.70
C LEU A 238 1.95 -10.16 -20.31
N THR A 239 1.12 -10.82 -21.11
CA THR A 239 -0.30 -11.00 -20.75
C THR A 239 -0.40 -11.93 -19.55
N SER A 240 -1.16 -11.54 -18.53
CA SER A 240 -1.60 -12.47 -17.48
C SER A 240 -2.56 -13.49 -18.12
N ASP A 241 -2.40 -14.79 -17.81
CA ASP A 241 -3.25 -15.88 -18.36
C ASP A 241 -4.58 -16.02 -17.58
N ARG A 242 -4.98 -14.97 -16.85
CA ARG A 242 -6.24 -14.95 -16.11
C ARG A 242 -7.36 -14.61 -17.10
N PRO A 243 -8.44 -15.42 -17.21
CA PRO A 243 -9.58 -15.05 -18.04
C PRO A 243 -10.16 -13.73 -17.54
N SER A 244 -10.39 -12.80 -18.47
CA SER A 244 -10.99 -11.50 -18.16
C SER A 244 -12.39 -11.72 -17.57
N ARG A 245 -12.70 -11.01 -16.48
CA ARG A 245 -13.97 -11.15 -15.74
C ARG A 245 -15.22 -10.89 -16.60
N VAL A 246 -15.06 -10.24 -17.75
CA VAL A 246 -16.13 -10.01 -18.75
C VAL A 246 -16.66 -11.33 -19.34
N GLU A 247 -15.84 -12.38 -19.42
CA GLU A 247 -16.30 -13.69 -19.91
C GLU A 247 -17.00 -14.52 -18.84
N ALA A 248 -16.77 -14.26 -17.55
CA ALA A 248 -17.38 -15.02 -16.46
C ALA A 248 -18.87 -14.69 -16.24
N THR A 249 -19.34 -13.52 -16.69
CA THR A 249 -20.76 -13.15 -16.63
C THR A 249 -21.56 -13.59 -17.86
N GLY A 250 -20.92 -14.14 -18.90
CA GLY A 250 -21.57 -14.54 -20.15
C GLY A 250 -22.11 -15.98 -20.16
N SER A 251 -21.75 -16.83 -19.19
CA SER A 251 -22.05 -18.27 -19.20
C SER A 251 -23.08 -18.72 -18.15
N ALA A 252 -23.93 -17.81 -17.66
CA ALA A 252 -25.02 -18.12 -16.74
C ALA A 252 -26.33 -17.39 -17.11
N ALA A 253 -26.69 -17.43 -18.39
CA ALA A 253 -28.05 -17.08 -18.86
C ALA A 253 -28.38 -17.87 -20.13
N SER A 254 -28.47 -19.19 -19.99
CA SER A 254 -29.24 -20.03 -20.93
C SER A 254 -30.24 -20.81 -20.10
N GLY A 255 -31.20 -20.08 -19.51
CA GLY A 255 -32.46 -20.64 -19.07
C GLY A 255 -33.39 -20.70 -20.27
N GLU A 256 -33.70 -21.91 -20.68
CA GLU A 256 -34.80 -22.32 -21.57
C GLU A 256 -35.93 -21.27 -21.70
N ILE A 257 -36.06 -20.70 -22.90
CA ILE A 257 -37.34 -20.22 -23.39
C ILE A 257 -38.02 -21.44 -23.98
N ASP A 258 -38.80 -22.11 -23.13
CA ASP A 258 -39.60 -23.26 -23.55
C ASP A 258 -40.84 -22.76 -24.30
N ASP A 259 -40.93 -23.24 -25.53
CA ASP A 259 -41.98 -23.02 -26.50
C ASP A 259 -43.21 -23.81 -26.08
N LEU A 260 -44.29 -23.14 -25.70
CA LEU A 260 -45.62 -23.77 -25.57
C LEU A 260 -46.67 -22.91 -26.27
N GLY A 261 -46.80 -23.15 -27.57
CA GLY A 261 -48.03 -22.91 -28.30
C GLY A 261 -49.17 -23.80 -27.77
N GLY A 262 -50.34 -23.17 -27.62
CA GLY A 262 -51.68 -23.69 -27.91
C GLY A 262 -52.16 -24.98 -27.25
N GLU A 263 -53.25 -24.89 -26.47
CA GLU A 263 -54.46 -25.66 -26.76
C GLU A 263 -55.71 -24.94 -26.22
N VAL A 264 -56.79 -25.12 -26.98
CA VAL A 264 -58.16 -24.60 -26.90
C VAL A 264 -58.95 -25.33 -25.78
N LEU A 265 -59.96 -24.69 -25.17
CA LEU A 265 -61.38 -25.15 -25.07
C LEU A 265 -62.19 -24.50 -23.90
N ASP A 266 -63.36 -23.99 -24.31
CA ASP A 266 -64.70 -23.87 -23.67
C ASP A 266 -64.92 -23.25 -22.27
N SER A 267 -65.61 -22.10 -22.23
CA SER A 267 -67.05 -21.98 -21.89
C SER A 267 -67.58 -20.56 -22.13
#